data_AF-A0A1Q2KYQ2-F1
#
_entry.id   AF-A0A1Q2KYQ2-F1
#
_cell.length_a   1.000
_cell.length_b   1.000
_cell.length_c   1.000
_cell.angle_alpha   90.00
_cell.angle_beta   90.00
_cell.angle_gamma   90.00
#
_symmetry.space_group_name_H-M   'P 1'
#
loop_
_entity.id
_entity.type
_entity.pdbx_description
1 polymer ?
#
loop_
_entity_poly.entity_id
_entity_poly.type
_entity_poly.pdbx_seq_one_letter_code
_entity_poly.pdbx_strand_id
1 'polypeptide(L)'
;MKALSSMLVALLLFTVFQIPAFAESHGEPPVIELEQQFEELLYQETTDDWEVVNYDSKSALNFELRSIMTWPLADYYVDTWYFEENGQLYLEPKDGPPGLDTDRDYTLTKITDDHYKLTQDIESELYGDETLTIHYKYEADKWVFADRMNVIEDVGGELPETSTSLPLFILIGGALMLIGGLLVFGRKEQSAL
;
A
#
# COMPACT_ATOMS: atom_id res chain seq x y z
N MET A 1 -0.56 -11.08 -71.96
CA MET A 1 -1.54 -11.06 -70.86
C MET A 1 -1.62 -12.44 -70.23
N LYS A 2 -1.09 -12.59 -69.01
CA LYS A 2 -1.53 -13.51 -67.95
C LYS A 2 -0.70 -13.12 -66.72
N ALA A 3 -1.40 -12.58 -65.74
CA ALA A 3 -0.85 -11.92 -64.57
C ALA A 3 -0.48 -12.93 -63.47
N LEU A 4 0.36 -12.44 -62.55
CA LEU A 4 0.40 -12.77 -61.12
C LEU A 4 0.49 -14.25 -60.72
N SER A 5 1.67 -14.67 -60.27
CA SER A 5 1.76 -15.54 -59.10
C SER A 5 3.09 -15.28 -58.39
N SER A 6 3.12 -14.15 -57.70
CA SER A 6 4.08 -13.89 -56.64
C SER A 6 3.30 -13.98 -55.34
N MET A 7 3.95 -14.50 -54.30
CA MET A 7 3.57 -14.33 -52.89
C MET A 7 2.48 -15.29 -52.36
N LEU A 8 2.92 -16.41 -51.78
CA LEU A 8 2.38 -16.86 -50.48
C LEU A 8 3.44 -17.73 -49.77
N VAL A 9 4.45 -17.06 -49.25
CA VAL A 9 5.37 -17.64 -48.27
C VAL A 9 4.64 -17.67 -46.93
N ALA A 10 4.57 -18.87 -46.35
CA ALA A 10 4.41 -19.18 -44.92
C ALA A 10 3.42 -18.32 -44.11
N LEU A 11 2.18 -18.81 -43.96
CA LEU A 11 1.32 -18.45 -42.84
C LEU A 11 1.10 -19.69 -41.96
N LEU A 12 2.09 -19.98 -41.11
CA LEU A 12 1.97 -20.95 -40.03
C LEU A 12 2.64 -20.35 -38.79
N LEU A 13 1.91 -20.36 -37.68
CA LEU A 13 2.35 -20.19 -36.29
C LEU A 13 2.62 -18.75 -35.83
N PHE A 14 1.61 -18.10 -35.25
CA PHE A 14 1.74 -17.39 -33.97
C PHE A 14 0.32 -17.11 -33.45
N THR A 15 -0.42 -18.16 -33.11
CA THR A 15 -1.40 -18.02 -32.03
C THR A 15 -0.58 -17.90 -30.76
N VAL A 16 -0.21 -16.67 -30.41
CA VAL A 16 0.20 -16.33 -29.05
C VAL A 16 -1.03 -16.67 -28.20
N PHE A 17 -1.02 -17.85 -27.59
CA PHE A 17 -1.81 -18.08 -26.40
C PHE A 17 -1.37 -16.98 -25.44
N GLN A 18 -2.19 -15.94 -25.30
CA GLN A 18 -2.14 -15.06 -24.15
C GLN A 18 -2.49 -15.98 -22.98
N ILE A 19 -1.49 -16.65 -22.41
CA ILE A 19 -1.65 -17.24 -21.09
C ILE A 19 -1.96 -16.01 -20.22
N PRO A 20 -3.18 -15.88 -19.66
CA PRO A 20 -3.39 -14.84 -18.68
C PRO A 20 -2.30 -15.07 -17.63
N ALA A 21 -1.51 -14.05 -17.34
CA ALA A 21 -0.65 -14.11 -16.17
C ALA A 21 -1.61 -14.41 -15.01
N PHE A 22 -1.64 -15.66 -14.57
CA PHE A 22 -2.35 -16.02 -13.36
C PHE A 22 -1.60 -15.23 -12.29
N ALA A 23 -2.20 -14.13 -11.83
CA ALA A 23 -1.69 -13.41 -10.68
C ALA A 23 -1.49 -14.47 -9.60
N GLU A 24 -0.25 -14.60 -9.14
CA GLU A 24 0.10 -15.57 -8.13
C GLU A 24 -0.68 -15.16 -6.87
N SER A 25 -1.52 -16.06 -6.32
CA SER A 25 -2.25 -15.73 -5.10
C SER A 25 -1.30 -15.83 -3.91
N HIS A 26 -1.07 -14.72 -3.22
CA HIS A 26 -0.14 -14.61 -2.09
C HIS A 26 -0.73 -15.09 -0.74
N GLY A 27 -1.79 -15.90 -0.79
CA GLY A 27 -2.52 -16.39 0.39
C GLY A 27 -3.47 -15.35 1.01
N GLU A 28 -3.83 -15.58 2.27
CA GLU A 28 -4.56 -14.63 3.11
C GLU A 28 -3.55 -13.87 4.00
N PRO A 29 -3.85 -12.62 4.40
CA PRO A 29 -3.01 -11.89 5.33
C PRO A 29 -2.91 -12.61 6.69
N PRO A 30 -1.75 -12.59 7.36
CA PRO A 30 -1.58 -13.13 8.70
C PRO A 30 -2.16 -12.14 9.74
N VAL A 31 -3.49 -12.04 9.78
CA VAL A 31 -4.26 -11.03 10.54
C VAL A 31 -3.81 -10.93 12.00
N ILE A 32 -3.71 -12.07 12.70
CA ILE A 32 -3.38 -12.11 14.13
C ILE A 32 -1.95 -11.64 14.39
N GLU A 33 -1.00 -12.06 13.55
CA GLU A 33 0.40 -11.68 13.69
C GLU A 33 0.61 -10.18 13.41
N LEU A 34 -0.13 -9.64 12.43
CA LEU A 34 -0.11 -8.22 12.11
C LEU A 34 -0.72 -7.38 13.22
N GLU A 35 -1.82 -7.83 13.84
CA GLU A 35 -2.42 -7.13 14.98
C GLU A 35 -1.47 -7.09 16.19
N GLN A 36 -0.83 -8.22 16.50
CA GLN A 36 0.16 -8.28 17.60
C GLN A 36 1.33 -7.32 17.35
N GLN A 37 1.89 -7.31 16.13
CA GLN A 37 2.96 -6.38 15.77
C GLN A 37 2.48 -4.92 15.83
N PHE A 38 1.23 -4.66 15.47
CA PHE A 38 0.64 -3.33 15.57
C PHE A 38 0.56 -2.86 17.02
N GLU A 39 0.08 -3.70 17.94
CA GLU A 39 0.04 -3.38 19.36
C GLU A 39 1.44 -3.13 19.93
N GLU A 40 2.40 -4.01 19.62
CA GLU A 40 3.79 -3.90 20.09
C GLU A 40 4.49 -2.63 19.60
N LEU A 41 4.22 -2.21 18.35
CA LEU A 41 4.81 -1.01 17.77
C LEU A 41 4.06 0.27 18.15
N LEU A 42 2.75 0.20 18.37
CA LEU A 42 1.97 1.38 18.72
C LEU A 42 2.08 1.73 20.21
N TYR A 43 2.14 0.73 21.11
CA TYR A 43 2.19 0.95 22.56
C TYR A 43 3.63 0.83 23.07
N GLN A 44 4.37 1.94 23.01
CA GLN A 44 5.75 1.98 23.46
C GLN A 44 5.87 2.09 24.99
N GLU A 45 6.94 1.48 25.52
CA GLU A 45 7.35 1.71 26.91
C GLU A 45 7.75 3.17 27.09
N THR A 46 7.26 3.79 28.17
CA THR A 46 7.57 5.18 28.53
C THR A 46 8.09 5.32 29.95
N THR A 47 8.81 6.40 30.21
CA THR A 47 9.12 6.86 31.56
C THR A 47 7.86 7.44 32.25
N ASP A 48 8.01 7.86 33.51
CA ASP A 48 6.93 8.52 34.28
C ASP A 48 6.44 9.83 33.62
N ASP A 49 7.27 10.47 32.80
CA ASP A 49 6.97 11.73 32.10
C ASP A 49 6.55 11.50 30.62
N TRP A 50 6.18 10.27 30.26
CA TRP A 50 5.77 9.87 28.90
C TRP A 50 6.87 9.89 27.83
N GLU A 51 8.14 10.05 28.20
CA GLU A 51 9.27 9.93 27.27
C GLU A 51 9.39 8.49 26.81
N VAL A 52 9.47 8.26 25.50
CA VAL A 52 9.57 6.93 24.89
C VAL A 52 10.98 6.37 25.11
N VAL A 53 11.05 5.13 25.60
CA VAL A 53 12.33 4.50 25.98
C VAL A 53 13.12 3.99 24.78
N ASN A 54 12.44 3.43 23.78
CA ASN A 54 13.07 2.67 22.70
C ASN A 54 13.33 3.48 21.42
N TYR A 55 12.86 4.73 21.35
CA TYR A 55 12.92 5.56 20.16
C TYR A 55 13.14 7.03 20.53
N ASP A 56 14.12 7.66 19.86
CA ASP A 56 14.45 9.06 20.12
C ASP A 56 13.65 10.04 19.24
N SER A 57 12.94 9.56 18.21
CA SER A 57 12.23 10.43 17.26
C SER A 57 11.04 9.75 16.59
N LYS A 58 10.08 10.56 16.14
CA LYS A 58 8.95 10.17 15.30
C LYS A 58 9.45 9.49 14.03
N SER A 59 10.51 10.01 13.42
CA SER A 59 11.09 9.43 12.20
C SER A 59 11.57 7.99 12.41
N ALA A 60 12.20 7.70 13.55
CA ALA A 60 12.67 6.35 13.88
C ALA A 60 11.50 5.38 14.13
N LEU A 61 10.54 5.77 14.96
CA LEU A 61 9.35 4.95 15.24
C LEU A 61 8.52 4.71 13.96
N ASN A 62 8.35 5.75 13.16
CA ASN A 62 7.62 5.69 11.90
C ASN A 62 8.28 4.71 10.91
N PHE A 63 9.62 4.70 10.84
CA PHE A 63 10.35 3.75 10.01
C PHE A 63 10.07 2.29 10.42
N GLU A 64 9.98 2.00 11.72
CA GLU A 64 9.63 0.66 12.22
C GLU A 64 8.16 0.31 11.93
N LEU A 65 7.22 1.24 12.10
CA LEU A 65 5.80 1.00 11.76
C LEU A 65 5.60 0.65 10.28
N ARG A 66 6.40 1.23 9.38
CA ARG A 66 6.38 0.86 7.94
C ARG A 66 6.76 -0.59 7.66
N SER A 67 7.28 -1.33 8.65
CA SER A 67 7.48 -2.77 8.52
C SER A 67 6.16 -3.54 8.43
N ILE A 68 5.05 -2.98 8.94
CA ILE A 68 3.74 -3.65 8.98
C ILE A 68 2.60 -2.87 8.32
N MET A 69 2.83 -1.61 7.91
CA MET A 69 1.80 -0.77 7.30
C MET A 69 2.35 0.13 6.20
N THR A 70 1.44 0.68 5.39
CA THR A 70 1.80 1.66 4.36
C THR A 70 2.30 2.97 4.96
N TRP A 71 3.06 3.70 4.15
CA TRP A 71 3.66 4.99 4.53
C TRP A 71 2.64 6.00 5.09
N PRO A 72 1.49 6.27 4.44
CA PRO A 72 0.52 7.24 4.97
C PRO A 72 -0.09 6.81 6.30
N LEU A 73 -0.28 5.50 6.51
CA LEU A 73 -0.84 4.98 7.74
C LEU A 73 0.15 5.05 8.91
N ALA A 74 1.43 4.74 8.66
CA ALA A 74 2.49 4.91 9.66
C ALA A 74 2.62 6.38 10.10
N ASP A 75 2.58 7.31 9.14
CA ASP A 75 2.60 8.75 9.43
C ASP A 75 1.42 9.17 10.29
N TYR A 76 0.19 8.73 9.96
CA TYR A 76 -0.98 9.02 10.77
C TYR A 76 -0.84 8.54 12.22
N TYR A 77 -0.41 7.30 12.46
CA TYR A 77 -0.29 6.77 13.82
C TYR A 77 0.78 7.51 14.63
N VAL A 78 1.94 7.76 14.04
CA VAL A 78 3.01 8.50 14.73
C VAL A 78 2.61 9.94 14.98
N ASP A 79 1.95 10.60 14.02
CA ASP A 79 1.48 11.97 14.19
C ASP A 79 0.32 12.12 15.17
N THR A 80 -0.51 11.10 15.28
CA THR A 80 -1.63 11.11 16.19
C THR A 80 -1.16 10.84 17.61
N TRP A 81 -0.38 9.81 17.90
CA TRP A 81 -0.07 9.44 19.30
C TRP A 81 1.26 9.98 19.83
N TYR A 82 2.12 10.56 19.00
CA TYR A 82 3.45 10.97 19.43
C TYR A 82 3.79 12.42 19.05
N PHE A 83 4.54 13.06 19.94
CA PHE A 83 5.11 14.39 19.72
C PHE A 83 6.58 14.43 20.10
N GLU A 84 7.31 15.37 19.51
CA GLU A 84 8.72 15.60 19.84
C GLU A 84 8.85 16.91 20.61
N GLU A 85 9.61 16.88 21.70
CA GLU A 85 9.97 18.07 22.46
C GLU A 85 11.45 17.99 22.87
N ASN A 86 12.20 19.07 22.62
CA ASN A 86 13.64 19.15 22.93
C ASN A 86 14.49 18.01 22.32
N GLY A 87 14.05 17.45 21.20
CA GLY A 87 14.74 16.37 20.50
C GLY A 87 14.42 14.96 20.99
N GLN A 88 13.53 14.83 21.97
CA GLN A 88 13.07 13.55 22.52
C GLN A 88 11.63 13.26 22.07
N LEU A 89 11.29 11.97 22.00
CA LEU A 89 9.97 11.48 21.63
C LEU A 89 9.11 11.23 22.87
N TYR A 90 7.87 11.69 22.83
CA TYR A 90 6.90 11.49 23.91
C TYR A 90 5.61 10.89 23.37
N LEU A 91 4.99 10.03 24.17
CA LEU A 91 3.64 9.52 23.93
C LEU A 91 2.61 10.54 24.45
N GLU A 92 1.63 10.88 23.64
CA GLU A 92 0.49 11.68 24.08
C GLU A 92 -0.46 10.78 24.90
N PRO A 93 -0.74 11.11 26.18
CA PRO A 93 -1.58 10.28 27.04
C PRO A 93 -3.06 10.45 26.67
N LYS A 94 -3.48 9.65 25.70
CA LYS A 94 -4.86 9.55 25.24
C LYS A 94 -5.23 8.13 24.89
N ASP A 95 -6.51 7.91 24.65
CA ASP A 95 -7.02 6.60 24.27
C ASP A 95 -6.42 6.12 22.95
N GLY A 96 -6.22 4.80 22.85
CA GLY A 96 -5.70 4.15 21.66
C GLY A 96 -6.68 4.17 20.48
N PRO A 97 -6.31 3.61 19.33
CA PRO A 97 -7.27 3.26 18.29
C PRO A 97 -8.04 1.98 18.70
N PRO A 98 -9.21 1.72 18.11
CA PRO A 98 -9.85 0.42 18.20
C PRO A 98 -8.95 -0.69 17.64
N GLY A 99 -8.75 -1.74 18.45
CA GLY A 99 -8.00 -2.94 18.09
C GLY A 99 -8.92 -4.07 17.60
N LEU A 100 -8.36 -5.04 16.90
CA LEU A 100 -9.04 -6.28 16.56
C LEU A 100 -9.11 -7.18 17.81
N ASP A 101 -10.31 -7.59 18.20
CA ASP A 101 -10.48 -8.62 19.22
C ASP A 101 -10.23 -9.99 18.59
N THR A 102 -9.04 -10.53 18.82
CA THR A 102 -8.60 -11.82 18.25
C THR A 102 -9.31 -13.04 18.84
N ASP A 103 -10.03 -12.89 19.97
CA ASP A 103 -10.84 -13.95 20.58
C ASP A 103 -12.28 -13.98 20.02
N ARG A 104 -12.65 -13.00 19.19
CA ARG A 104 -13.96 -12.90 18.54
C ARG A 104 -13.88 -13.12 17.04
N ASP A 105 -14.98 -13.62 16.49
CA ASP A 105 -15.10 -13.80 15.05
C ASP A 105 -14.96 -12.45 14.31
N TYR A 106 -14.32 -12.50 13.15
CA TYR A 106 -14.22 -11.41 12.19
C TYR A 106 -14.56 -11.91 10.79
N THR A 107 -14.96 -11.01 9.90
CA THR A 107 -15.16 -11.34 8.48
C THR A 107 -13.96 -10.87 7.68
N LEU A 108 -13.28 -11.79 6.99
CA LEU A 108 -12.20 -11.48 6.06
C LEU A 108 -12.69 -11.69 4.61
N THR A 109 -12.78 -10.59 3.86
CA THR A 109 -13.27 -10.59 2.47
C THR A 109 -12.12 -10.32 1.51
N LYS A 110 -11.88 -11.24 0.58
CA LYS A 110 -10.94 -11.05 -0.52
C LYS A 110 -11.50 -10.04 -1.51
N ILE A 111 -10.77 -8.96 -1.78
CA ILE A 111 -11.11 -7.94 -2.79
C ILE A 111 -10.37 -8.25 -4.09
N THR A 112 -9.06 -8.48 -4.00
CA THR A 112 -8.19 -8.94 -5.09
C THR A 112 -7.20 -9.99 -4.57
N ASP A 113 -6.30 -10.50 -5.40
CA ASP A 113 -5.23 -11.41 -4.95
C ASP A 113 -4.26 -10.76 -3.94
N ASP A 114 -4.14 -9.43 -3.99
CA ASP A 114 -3.24 -8.61 -3.18
C ASP A 114 -3.97 -7.70 -2.20
N HIS A 115 -5.29 -7.86 -2.02
CA HIS A 115 -6.09 -6.97 -1.18
C HIS A 115 -7.21 -7.71 -0.46
N TYR A 116 -7.23 -7.59 0.86
CA TYR A 116 -8.31 -8.09 1.71
C TYR A 116 -8.89 -6.96 2.56
N LYS A 117 -10.17 -7.10 2.90
CA LYS A 117 -10.86 -6.25 3.87
C LYS A 117 -11.32 -7.12 5.04
N LEU A 118 -10.93 -6.74 6.24
CA LEU A 118 -11.46 -7.28 7.49
C LEU A 118 -12.54 -6.35 8.05
N THR A 119 -13.61 -6.92 8.56
CA THR A 119 -14.62 -6.22 9.36
C THR A 119 -14.92 -6.97 10.65
N GLN A 120 -15.00 -6.26 11.77
CA GLN A 120 -15.43 -6.79 13.06
C GLN A 120 -16.30 -5.76 13.79
N ASP A 121 -17.44 -6.19 14.33
CA ASP A 121 -18.25 -5.32 15.18
C ASP A 121 -17.60 -5.22 16.56
N ILE A 122 -17.27 -3.99 16.96
CA ILE A 122 -16.73 -3.62 18.26
C ILE A 122 -17.85 -2.99 19.07
N GLU A 123 -18.02 -3.47 20.28
CA GLU A 123 -18.87 -2.85 21.29
C GLU A 123 -17.98 -2.58 22.51
N SER A 124 -17.74 -1.31 22.81
CA SER A 124 -16.99 -0.92 24.00
C SER A 124 -17.54 0.38 24.61
N GLU A 125 -17.29 0.59 25.90
CA GLU A 125 -17.67 1.85 26.56
C GLU A 125 -16.98 3.07 25.94
N LEU A 126 -15.80 2.87 25.35
CA LEU A 126 -14.96 3.92 24.80
C LEU A 126 -15.35 4.30 23.36
N TYR A 127 -15.66 3.31 22.51
CA TYR A 127 -15.93 3.52 21.09
C TYR A 127 -17.43 3.39 20.73
N GLY A 128 -18.26 2.88 21.64
CA GLY A 128 -19.66 2.57 21.37
C GLY A 128 -19.82 1.36 20.45
N ASP A 129 -20.93 1.33 19.72
CA ASP A 129 -21.21 0.34 18.68
C ASP A 129 -20.60 0.81 17.35
N GLU A 130 -19.43 0.27 16.99
CA GLU A 130 -18.75 0.58 15.74
C GLU A 130 -18.31 -0.68 15.00
N THR A 131 -18.05 -0.55 13.69
CA THR A 131 -17.45 -1.63 12.90
C THR A 131 -16.00 -1.28 12.58
N LEU A 132 -15.07 -2.02 13.19
CA LEU A 132 -13.68 -2.01 12.80
C LEU A 132 -13.57 -2.42 11.35
N THR A 133 -12.95 -1.58 10.53
CA THR A 133 -12.63 -1.89 9.13
C THR A 133 -11.13 -1.79 8.94
N ILE A 134 -10.52 -2.86 8.44
CA ILE A 134 -9.09 -2.92 8.14
C ILE A 134 -8.90 -3.38 6.70
N HIS A 135 -8.05 -2.68 5.96
CA HIS A 135 -7.60 -3.09 4.64
C HIS A 135 -6.16 -3.61 4.71
N TYR A 136 -5.92 -4.78 4.16
CA TYR A 136 -4.61 -5.40 4.02
C TYR A 136 -4.17 -5.40 2.56
N LYS A 137 -2.91 -5.07 2.28
CA LYS A 137 -2.34 -5.14 0.94
C LYS A 137 -1.07 -5.96 0.93
N TYR A 138 -0.86 -6.73 -0.14
CA TYR A 138 0.41 -7.40 -0.39
C TYR A 138 1.34 -6.47 -1.18
N GLU A 139 2.46 -6.06 -0.57
CA GLU A 139 3.48 -5.26 -1.23
C GLU A 139 4.86 -5.53 -0.65
N ALA A 140 5.90 -5.39 -1.47
CA ALA A 140 7.28 -5.71 -1.09
C ALA A 140 7.43 -7.11 -0.45
N ASP A 141 6.79 -8.10 -1.09
CA ASP A 141 6.82 -9.51 -0.70
C ASP A 141 6.26 -9.82 0.71
N LYS A 142 5.33 -9.01 1.20
CA LYS A 142 4.64 -9.23 2.48
C LYS A 142 3.25 -8.58 2.52
N TRP A 143 2.42 -9.04 3.44
CA TRP A 143 1.16 -8.38 3.79
C TRP A 143 1.41 -7.22 4.77
N VAL A 144 0.72 -6.10 4.57
CA VAL A 144 0.76 -4.92 5.44
C VAL A 144 -0.63 -4.30 5.60
N PHE A 145 -0.83 -3.48 6.63
CA PHE A 145 -2.00 -2.62 6.76
C PHE A 145 -1.96 -1.50 5.70
N ALA A 146 -2.96 -1.47 4.84
CA ALA A 146 -3.17 -0.39 3.88
C ALA A 146 -3.96 0.75 4.50
N ASP A 147 -5.00 0.42 5.28
CA ASP A 147 -5.86 1.37 5.98
C ASP A 147 -6.48 0.69 7.20
N ARG A 148 -6.81 1.48 8.22
CA ARG A 148 -7.54 1.08 9.42
C ARG A 148 -8.50 2.21 9.76
N MET A 149 -9.76 1.88 10.01
CA MET A 149 -10.83 2.83 10.36
C MET A 149 -11.08 3.93 9.31
N ASN A 150 -10.79 3.65 8.03
CA ASN A 150 -10.95 4.60 6.92
C ASN A 150 -10.23 5.93 7.15
N VAL A 151 -9.06 5.87 7.78
CA VAL A 151 -8.25 7.04 8.12
C VAL A 151 -7.52 7.56 6.89
N ILE A 152 -7.15 6.66 5.99
CA ILE A 152 -6.54 7.03 4.73
C ILE A 152 -7.67 7.40 3.77
N GLU A 153 -7.91 8.70 3.60
CA GLU A 153 -8.80 9.17 2.53
C GLU A 153 -8.36 8.56 1.20
N ASP A 154 -9.28 7.85 0.57
CA ASP A 154 -9.07 7.15 -0.68
C ASP A 154 -8.56 8.12 -1.75
N VAL A 155 -7.24 8.14 -1.99
CA VAL A 155 -6.63 8.82 -3.14
C VAL A 155 -6.88 8.01 -4.43
N GLY A 156 -7.76 7.01 -4.41
CA GLY A 156 -8.13 6.13 -5.51
C GLY A 156 -9.64 6.10 -5.74
N GLY A 157 -10.20 7.21 -6.22
CA GLY A 157 -11.63 7.41 -6.43
C GLY A 157 -12.41 6.26 -7.07
N GLU A 158 -13.71 6.26 -6.77
CA GLU A 158 -14.74 5.39 -7.33
C GLU A 158 -14.47 5.07 -8.81
N LEU A 159 -14.25 3.79 -9.11
CA LEU A 159 -14.26 3.33 -10.49
C LEU A 159 -15.68 3.55 -11.03
N PRO A 160 -15.90 4.35 -12.09
CA PRO A 160 -17.17 4.31 -12.78
C PRO A 160 -17.35 2.91 -13.35
N GLU A 161 -18.57 2.37 -13.22
CA GLU A 161 -19.08 1.15 -13.86
C GLU A 161 -18.99 1.26 -15.40
N THR A 162 -17.78 1.28 -15.95
CA THR A 162 -17.51 1.23 -17.38
C THR A 162 -16.36 0.26 -17.61
N SER A 163 -16.64 -1.01 -17.32
CA SER A 163 -15.87 -2.14 -17.85
C SER A 163 -15.99 -2.18 -19.38
N THR A 164 -15.28 -1.33 -20.11
CA THR A 164 -14.81 -1.56 -21.49
C THR A 164 -13.74 -0.50 -21.85
N SER A 165 -12.49 -0.73 -21.47
CA SER A 165 -11.25 -0.42 -22.20
C SER A 165 -10.10 -0.25 -21.23
N LEU A 166 -8.92 -0.70 -21.66
CA LEU A 166 -7.72 -0.99 -20.87
C LEU A 166 -7.33 0.06 -19.80
N PRO A 167 -6.69 -0.38 -18.71
CA PRO A 167 -6.24 0.51 -17.63
C PRO A 167 -5.14 1.46 -18.08
N LEU A 168 -5.41 2.76 -17.97
CA LEU A 168 -4.52 3.87 -18.31
C LEU A 168 -3.35 4.04 -17.30
N PHE A 169 -3.31 3.28 -16.21
CA PHE A 169 -2.30 3.46 -15.17
C PHE A 169 -0.92 2.86 -15.48
N ILE A 170 -0.76 2.11 -16.57
CA ILE A 170 0.57 1.76 -17.11
C ILE A 170 1.22 2.97 -17.84
N LEU A 171 0.46 4.01 -18.17
CA LEU A 171 0.95 5.13 -18.98
C LEU A 171 1.72 6.20 -18.20
N ILE A 172 1.53 6.32 -16.88
CA ILE A 172 2.15 7.41 -16.11
C ILE A 172 3.52 7.02 -15.53
N GLY A 173 3.72 5.76 -15.15
CA GLY A 173 5.04 5.25 -14.72
C GLY A 173 6.05 5.04 -15.86
N GLY A 174 5.58 4.76 -17.07
CA GLY A 174 6.44 4.53 -18.24
C GLY A 174 6.83 5.78 -19.04
N ALA A 175 6.08 6.88 -18.92
CA ALA A 175 6.28 8.07 -19.77
C ALA A 175 7.40 9.01 -19.30
N LEU A 176 7.80 8.98 -18.03
CA LEU A 176 8.83 9.91 -17.52
C LEU A 176 10.26 9.52 -17.89
N MET A 177 10.54 8.25 -18.25
CA MET A 177 11.89 7.83 -18.65
C MET A 177 12.26 8.18 -20.10
N LEU A 178 11.31 8.54 -20.97
CA LEU A 178 11.62 8.91 -22.36
C LEU A 178 12.00 10.38 -22.56
N ILE A 179 11.64 11.27 -21.62
CA ILE A 179 12.00 12.69 -21.73
C ILE A 179 13.42 12.97 -21.19
N GLY A 180 13.86 12.24 -20.16
CA GLY A 180 15.19 12.42 -19.56
C GLY A 180 16.37 12.05 -20.47
N GLY A 181 16.20 11.07 -21.36
CA GLY A 181 17.27 10.61 -22.26
C GLY A 181 17.55 11.53 -23.44
N LEU A 182 16.60 12.37 -23.85
CA LEU A 182 16.71 13.20 -25.06
C LEU A 182 17.39 14.56 -24.83
N LEU A 183 17.50 15.03 -23.58
CA LEU A 183 18.12 16.33 -23.28
C LEU A 183 19.64 16.28 -23.07
N VAL A 184 20.24 15.10 -22.93
CA VAL A 184 21.69 14.96 -22.67
C VAL A 184 22.53 14.85 -23.96
N PHE A 185 21.94 14.51 -25.11
CA PHE A 185 22.69 14.33 -26.37
C PHE A 185 22.69 15.52 -27.34
N GLY A 186 21.97 16.61 -27.05
CA GLY A 186 21.77 17.73 -27.98
C GLY A 186 22.77 18.89 -27.90
N ARG A 187 23.90 18.75 -27.20
CA ARG A 187 24.84 19.89 -26.98
C ARG A 187 26.30 19.53 -27.27
N LYS A 188 26.59 19.17 -28.51
CA LYS A 188 27.92 19.38 -29.10
C LYS A 188 27.78 19.59 -30.60
N GLU A 189 28.60 20.51 -31.10
CA GLU A 189 28.76 20.92 -32.50
C GLU A 189 27.83 22.04 -33.00
N GLN A 190 28.21 23.29 -32.69
CA GLN A 190 28.40 24.31 -33.73
C GLN A 190 29.62 25.19 -33.35
N SER A 191 30.76 24.89 -33.98
CA SER A 191 31.91 25.77 -34.11
C SER A 191 32.69 25.33 -35.34
N ALA A 192 32.25 25.77 -36.53
CA ALA A 192 33.06 25.93 -37.74
C ALA A 192 32.16 26.41 -38.90
N LEU A 193 32.12 27.73 -39.12
CA LEU A 193 32.34 28.43 -40.40
C LEU A 193 31.95 29.90 -40.26
#